data_AF-A0A496SXR4-F1
#
_entry.id   AF-A0A496SXR4-F1
#
_cell.length_a   1.000
_cell.length_b   1.000
_cell.length_c   1.000
_cell.angle_alpha   90.00
_cell.angle_beta   90.00
_cell.angle_gamma   90.00
#
_symmetry.space_group_name_H-M   'P 1'
#
loop_
_entity.id
_entity.type
_entity.pdbx_description
1 polymer ?
#
loop_
_entity_poly.entity_id
_entity_poly.type
_entity_poly.pdbx_seq_one_letter_code
_entity_poly.pdbx_strand_id
1 'polypeptide(L)'
;MRSQTRLISAEKFTGERLQKYTSLFSQINTQPLKGSVSKVGRPPVSPPSLLRALIYKNIRCFPSLTELVIELKENPAIAQRCGFDIRFNLPNVQRFSTFLRNTPNSLLQQIRCDLLLQLVELKEISGEYLATDSCPIKANVKENNLKTVVKDRFDKTKRPKGDPESRLGVIITFPNPNKKKIAYFWGYRNHIISDAISELPVAEITKPANVSETAIFIPQCKDLQKTFHFPIKAITADSLLDSGTIIEFIAKELKAKPVIARNPRANNGTNVTVSSKGIPICAAGFEMLSRGKFRDKKQNRIRHKFICPIKGSKKFAKQHPYCPWMHPKFVDGNGCMTYLRVDVDESIRRSIDYGSQEFKKIYNLRTAAERIFSRLLTISMQEPTVRGLNATANVCTIAHITVLAVALTAVRNGQRDKIRFVKSLIPSL
;
A
#
# COMPACT_ATOMS: atom_id res chain seq x y z
N MET A 1 -3.97 -57.45 27.59
CA MET A 1 -4.70 -56.18 27.67
C MET A 1 -3.74 -55.00 27.56
N ARG A 2 -3.66 -54.34 26.40
CA ARG A 2 -3.13 -52.97 26.29
C ARG A 2 -4.08 -52.20 25.37
N SER A 3 -5.04 -51.55 26.00
CA SER A 3 -6.08 -50.76 25.39
C SER A 3 -5.53 -49.49 24.75
N GLN A 4 -6.12 -49.16 23.62
CA GLN A 4 -5.99 -47.97 22.78
C GLN A 4 -5.72 -46.66 23.55
N THR A 5 -4.63 -45.97 23.21
CA THR A 5 -4.37 -44.58 23.65
C THR A 5 -4.23 -43.60 22.47
N ARG A 6 -4.42 -44.04 21.21
CA ARG A 6 -4.24 -43.18 20.02
C ARG A 6 -5.54 -42.64 19.40
N LEU A 7 -6.70 -43.20 19.73
CA LEU A 7 -7.99 -42.78 19.15
C LEU A 7 -8.59 -41.51 19.78
N ILE A 8 -8.22 -41.16 21.01
CA ILE A 8 -8.72 -39.95 21.70
C ILE A 8 -8.10 -38.66 21.11
N SER A 9 -7.06 -38.76 20.25
CA SER A 9 -6.29 -37.60 19.79
C SER A 9 -6.86 -36.88 18.56
N ALA A 10 -7.47 -37.57 17.59
CA ALA A 10 -7.86 -36.93 16.33
C ALA A 10 -9.15 -36.09 16.44
N GLU A 11 -10.17 -36.61 17.13
CA GLU A 11 -11.46 -35.93 17.30
C GLU A 11 -11.35 -34.71 18.23
N LYS A 12 -10.60 -34.84 19.33
CA LYS A 12 -10.33 -33.74 20.27
C LYS A 12 -9.53 -32.61 19.60
N PHE A 13 -8.52 -32.96 18.81
CA PHE A 13 -7.72 -31.99 18.05
C PHE A 13 -8.54 -31.32 16.93
N THR A 14 -9.49 -32.04 16.33
CA THR A 14 -10.43 -31.49 15.35
C THR A 14 -11.44 -30.53 16.02
N GLY A 15 -11.94 -30.87 17.22
CA GLY A 15 -12.82 -30.00 18.00
C GLY A 15 -12.17 -28.69 18.44
N GLU A 16 -10.96 -28.74 18.99
CA GLU A 16 -10.20 -27.54 19.37
C GLU A 16 -9.91 -26.62 18.17
N ARG A 17 -9.58 -27.21 17.01
CA ARG A 17 -9.39 -26.45 15.76
C ARG A 17 -10.68 -25.74 15.30
N LEU A 18 -11.82 -26.44 15.32
CA LEU A 18 -13.12 -25.85 14.95
C LEU A 18 -13.54 -24.71 15.91
N GLN A 19 -13.19 -24.84 17.19
CA GLN A 19 -13.40 -23.78 18.19
C GLN A 19 -12.60 -22.52 17.83
N LYS A 20 -11.35 -22.66 17.34
CA LYS A 20 -10.54 -21.51 16.88
C LYS A 20 -11.17 -20.76 15.72
N TYR A 21 -11.74 -21.46 14.74
CA TYR A 21 -12.48 -20.81 13.64
C TYR A 21 -13.75 -20.12 14.15
N THR A 22 -14.47 -20.73 15.07
CA THR A 22 -15.64 -20.11 15.70
C THR A 22 -15.26 -18.82 16.44
N SER A 23 -14.20 -18.88 17.24
CA SER A 23 -13.63 -17.72 17.93
C SER A 23 -13.23 -16.64 16.93
N LEU A 24 -12.50 -16.97 15.86
CA LEU A 24 -12.08 -16.01 14.84
C LEU A 24 -13.26 -15.36 14.12
N PHE A 25 -14.25 -16.15 13.68
CA PHE A 25 -15.40 -15.62 12.95
C PHE A 25 -16.32 -14.78 13.82
N SER A 26 -16.33 -15.01 15.14
CA SER A 26 -17.08 -14.17 16.08
C SER A 26 -16.48 -12.77 16.26
N GLN A 27 -15.18 -12.58 15.93
CA GLN A 27 -14.54 -11.26 15.99
C GLN A 27 -14.95 -10.32 14.84
N ILE A 28 -15.53 -10.88 13.77
CA ILE A 28 -15.79 -10.17 12.52
C ILE A 28 -17.23 -9.67 12.52
N ASN A 29 -17.41 -8.35 12.65
CA ASN A 29 -18.70 -7.71 12.51
C ASN A 29 -19.16 -7.75 11.05
N THR A 30 -20.08 -8.66 10.70
CA THR A 30 -20.59 -8.79 9.32
C THR A 30 -21.88 -8.00 9.08
N GLN A 31 -22.30 -7.13 10.00
CA GLN A 31 -23.51 -6.30 9.81
C GLN A 31 -23.49 -5.47 8.52
N PRO A 32 -22.36 -4.88 8.07
CA PRO A 32 -22.30 -4.15 6.81
C PRO A 32 -22.71 -4.97 5.57
N LEU A 33 -22.66 -6.30 5.65
CA LEU A 33 -23.01 -7.19 4.54
C LEU A 33 -24.45 -7.71 4.59
N LYS A 34 -25.21 -7.40 5.65
CA LYS A 34 -26.61 -7.80 5.77
C LYS A 34 -27.48 -6.83 4.96
N GLY A 35 -27.64 -7.12 3.68
CA GLY A 35 -28.60 -6.43 2.80
C GLY A 35 -29.98 -7.07 2.80
N SER A 36 -30.98 -6.38 2.24
CA SER A 36 -32.29 -6.93 1.96
C SER A 36 -32.16 -8.11 0.99
N VAL A 37 -32.37 -9.32 1.49
CA VAL A 37 -32.45 -10.55 0.71
C VAL A 37 -33.58 -10.40 -0.31
N SER A 38 -33.28 -10.51 -1.61
CA SER A 38 -34.32 -10.58 -2.65
C SER A 38 -35.29 -11.71 -2.30
N LYS A 39 -36.58 -11.38 -2.22
CA LYS A 39 -37.66 -12.35 -1.98
C LYS A 39 -37.97 -13.21 -3.22
N VAL A 40 -37.33 -12.93 -4.36
CA VAL A 40 -37.58 -13.60 -5.65
C VAL A 40 -36.30 -14.27 -6.16
N GLY A 41 -36.42 -15.52 -6.59
CA GLY A 41 -35.34 -16.32 -7.18
C GLY A 41 -34.74 -17.36 -6.23
N ARG A 42 -33.64 -18.01 -6.67
CA ARG A 42 -32.90 -19.00 -5.87
C ARG A 42 -32.47 -18.40 -4.53
N PRO A 43 -32.66 -19.08 -3.38
CA PRO A 43 -32.30 -18.57 -2.06
C PRO A 43 -30.89 -17.98 -2.08
N PRO A 44 -30.72 -16.71 -1.67
CA PRO A 44 -29.40 -16.11 -1.69
C PRO A 44 -28.51 -16.76 -0.64
N VAL A 45 -27.28 -17.05 -1.04
CA VAL A 45 -26.25 -17.50 -0.11
C VAL A 45 -25.89 -16.33 0.78
N SER A 46 -25.85 -16.55 2.10
CA SER A 46 -25.49 -15.56 3.11
C SER A 46 -24.15 -14.87 2.77
N PRO A 47 -24.13 -13.55 2.49
CA PRO A 47 -22.89 -12.80 2.25
C PRO A 47 -21.90 -12.86 3.43
N PRO A 48 -22.34 -12.78 4.71
CA PRO A 48 -21.47 -13.09 5.85
C PRO A 48 -20.78 -14.45 5.78
N SER A 49 -21.50 -15.48 5.32
CA SER A 49 -20.94 -16.84 5.23
C SER A 49 -19.93 -16.97 4.09
N LEU A 50 -20.18 -16.28 2.96
CA LEU A 50 -19.20 -16.17 1.87
C LEU A 50 -17.91 -15.46 2.33
N LEU A 51 -18.03 -14.36 3.10
CA LEU A 51 -16.86 -13.67 3.65
C LEU A 51 -16.04 -14.59 4.57
N ARG A 52 -16.69 -15.28 5.52
CA ARG A 52 -16.01 -16.20 6.45
C ARG A 52 -15.30 -17.33 5.70
N ALA A 53 -15.92 -17.88 4.66
CA ALA A 53 -15.29 -18.90 3.82
C ALA A 53 -14.11 -18.37 3.00
N LEU A 54 -14.13 -17.12 2.54
CA LEU A 54 -12.98 -16.49 1.88
C LEU A 54 -11.84 -16.17 2.86
N ILE A 55 -12.17 -15.86 4.12
CA ILE A 55 -11.17 -15.73 5.20
C ILE A 55 -10.56 -17.10 5.52
N TYR A 56 -11.39 -18.14 5.60
CA TYR A 56 -10.91 -19.53 5.73
C TYR A 56 -9.95 -19.91 4.58
N LYS A 57 -10.33 -19.58 3.34
CA LYS A 57 -9.48 -19.76 2.15
C LYS A 57 -8.10 -19.13 2.32
N ASN A 58 -8.04 -17.90 2.83
CA ASN A 58 -6.79 -17.19 3.04
C ASN A 58 -5.95 -17.84 4.15
N ILE A 59 -6.56 -18.21 5.29
CA ILE A 59 -5.87 -18.88 6.40
C ILE A 59 -5.27 -20.22 5.95
N ARG A 60 -6.01 -20.99 5.15
CA ARG A 60 -5.56 -22.27 4.58
C ARG A 60 -4.67 -22.11 3.35
N CYS A 61 -4.55 -20.90 2.80
CA CYS A 61 -3.80 -20.59 1.60
C CYS A 61 -4.22 -21.42 0.38
N PHE A 62 -5.53 -21.71 0.23
CA PHE A 62 -5.99 -22.37 -0.99
C PHE A 62 -5.76 -21.45 -2.19
N PRO A 63 -5.03 -21.87 -3.24
CA PRO A 63 -4.75 -21.05 -4.41
C PRO A 63 -6.01 -20.67 -5.20
N SER A 64 -7.05 -21.50 -5.19
CA SER A 64 -8.24 -21.30 -6.04
C SER A 64 -9.57 -21.26 -5.27
N LEU A 65 -10.61 -20.66 -5.88
CA LEU A 65 -11.98 -20.76 -5.37
C LEU A 65 -12.53 -22.18 -5.52
N THR A 66 -12.03 -22.96 -6.48
CA THR A 66 -12.42 -24.36 -6.70
C THR A 66 -12.04 -25.22 -5.50
N GLU A 67 -10.81 -25.10 -5.01
CA GLU A 67 -10.34 -25.84 -3.84
C GLU A 67 -11.10 -25.46 -2.58
N LEU A 68 -11.45 -24.18 -2.39
CA LEU A 68 -12.34 -23.77 -1.31
C LEU A 68 -13.68 -24.50 -1.38
N VAL A 69 -14.28 -24.61 -2.56
CA VAL A 69 -15.58 -25.28 -2.74
C VAL A 69 -15.48 -26.78 -2.50
N ILE A 70 -14.37 -27.43 -2.93
CA ILE A 70 -14.11 -28.84 -2.65
C ILE A 70 -13.98 -29.05 -1.14
N GLU A 71 -13.13 -28.28 -0.48
CA GLU A 71 -12.89 -28.36 0.96
C GLU A 71 -14.18 -28.15 1.78
N LEU A 72 -15.03 -27.19 1.39
CA LEU A 72 -16.31 -26.97 2.10
C LEU A 72 -17.26 -28.17 1.97
N LYS A 73 -17.20 -28.92 0.87
CA LYS A 73 -17.99 -30.14 0.67
C LYS A 73 -17.42 -31.33 1.43
N GLU A 74 -16.09 -31.48 1.43
CA GLU A 74 -15.38 -32.55 2.13
C GLU A 74 -15.36 -32.34 3.65
N ASN A 75 -15.48 -31.09 4.11
CA ASN A 75 -15.51 -30.74 5.53
C ASN A 75 -16.77 -29.92 5.92
N PRO A 76 -17.94 -30.59 6.07
CA PRO A 76 -19.19 -29.93 6.44
C PRO A 76 -19.13 -29.18 7.78
N ALA A 77 -18.29 -29.62 8.72
CA ALA A 77 -18.11 -28.94 10.00
C ALA A 77 -17.54 -27.53 9.81
N ILE A 78 -16.55 -27.36 8.94
CA ILE A 78 -16.02 -26.03 8.58
C ILE A 78 -17.06 -25.20 7.84
N ALA A 79 -17.82 -25.80 6.90
CA ALA A 79 -18.89 -25.11 6.21
C ALA A 79 -19.94 -24.56 7.18
N GLN A 80 -20.31 -25.34 8.19
CA GLN A 80 -21.20 -24.91 9.27
C GLN A 80 -20.58 -23.77 10.09
N ARG A 81 -19.28 -23.82 10.42
CA ARG A 81 -18.59 -22.71 11.13
C ARG A 81 -18.52 -21.42 10.30
N CYS A 82 -18.43 -21.54 8.98
CA CYS A 82 -18.57 -20.38 8.10
C CYS A 82 -20.00 -19.81 8.12
N GLY A 83 -20.98 -20.59 8.58
CA GLY A 83 -22.39 -20.21 8.67
C GLY A 83 -23.20 -20.65 7.45
N PHE A 84 -22.80 -21.72 6.78
CA PHE A 84 -23.64 -22.38 5.78
C PHE A 84 -24.56 -23.41 6.45
N ASP A 85 -25.76 -23.56 5.90
CA ASP A 85 -26.67 -24.63 6.28
C ASP A 85 -26.38 -25.85 5.40
N ILE A 86 -25.80 -26.88 6.02
CA ILE A 86 -25.35 -28.12 5.36
C ILE A 86 -26.49 -29.01 4.87
N ARG A 87 -27.75 -28.70 5.24
CA ARG A 87 -28.94 -29.38 4.70
C ARG A 87 -29.23 -28.97 3.25
N PHE A 88 -28.67 -27.84 2.82
CA PHE A 88 -28.83 -27.31 1.47
C PHE A 88 -27.52 -27.39 0.67
N ASN A 89 -27.64 -27.19 -0.64
CA ASN A 89 -26.48 -27.14 -1.52
C ASN A 89 -25.54 -25.99 -1.15
N LEU A 90 -24.28 -26.34 -0.87
CA LEU A 90 -23.20 -25.39 -0.62
C LEU A 90 -22.93 -24.48 -1.85
N PRO A 91 -22.43 -23.26 -1.65
CA PRO A 91 -22.14 -22.34 -2.75
C PRO A 91 -21.14 -22.93 -3.75
N ASN A 92 -21.41 -22.71 -5.04
CA ASN A 92 -20.47 -22.99 -6.10
C ASN A 92 -19.47 -21.83 -6.28
N VAL A 93 -18.44 -22.05 -7.11
CA VAL A 93 -17.40 -21.05 -7.43
C VAL A 93 -18.01 -19.74 -7.95
N GLN A 94 -19.08 -19.81 -8.73
CA GLN A 94 -19.74 -18.62 -9.27
C GLN A 94 -20.30 -17.71 -8.18
N ARG A 95 -20.82 -18.27 -7.08
CA ARG A 95 -21.33 -17.45 -5.95
C ARG A 95 -20.21 -16.65 -5.29
N PHE A 96 -19.04 -17.25 -5.07
CA PHE A 96 -17.87 -16.54 -4.56
C PHE A 96 -17.35 -15.49 -5.53
N SER A 97 -17.24 -15.84 -6.82
CA SER A 97 -16.81 -14.90 -7.88
C SER A 97 -17.74 -13.70 -7.98
N THR A 98 -19.06 -13.92 -7.96
CA THR A 98 -20.07 -12.85 -7.95
C THR A 98 -19.98 -11.99 -6.70
N PHE A 99 -19.79 -12.59 -5.51
CA PHE A 99 -19.61 -11.83 -4.26
C PHE A 99 -18.39 -10.91 -4.34
N LEU A 100 -17.24 -11.44 -4.77
CA LEU A 100 -16.03 -10.63 -4.94
C LEU A 100 -16.23 -9.51 -5.96
N ARG A 101 -16.93 -9.78 -7.07
CA ARG A 101 -17.15 -8.78 -8.13
C ARG A 101 -18.13 -7.68 -7.75
N ASN A 102 -19.22 -8.03 -7.08
CA ASN A 102 -20.38 -7.15 -6.95
C ASN A 102 -20.49 -6.48 -5.57
N THR A 103 -19.81 -6.99 -4.54
CA THR A 103 -19.82 -6.36 -3.22
C THR A 103 -19.14 -4.99 -3.32
N PRO A 104 -19.79 -3.89 -2.91
CA PRO A 104 -19.12 -2.60 -2.82
C PRO A 104 -17.95 -2.70 -1.83
N ASN A 105 -16.75 -2.33 -2.27
CA ASN A 105 -15.55 -2.44 -1.43
C ASN A 105 -15.68 -1.67 -0.10
N SER A 106 -16.45 -0.57 -0.08
CA SER A 106 -16.74 0.21 1.11
C SER A 106 -17.33 -0.61 2.27
N LEU A 107 -18.16 -1.63 1.98
CA LEU A 107 -18.72 -2.49 3.02
C LEU A 107 -17.63 -3.35 3.68
N LEU A 108 -16.67 -3.86 2.89
CA LEU A 108 -15.53 -4.60 3.43
C LEU A 108 -14.56 -3.68 4.16
N GLN A 109 -14.39 -2.43 3.70
CA GLN A 109 -13.60 -1.42 4.41
C GLN A 109 -14.19 -1.12 5.80
N GLN A 110 -15.51 -1.03 5.94
CA GLN A 110 -16.17 -0.86 7.25
C GLN A 110 -15.81 -2.01 8.19
N ILE A 111 -15.93 -3.26 7.74
CA ILE A 111 -15.54 -4.44 8.54
C ILE A 111 -14.05 -4.38 8.93
N ARG A 112 -13.17 -3.98 8.01
CA ARG A 112 -11.74 -3.82 8.27
C ARG A 112 -11.49 -2.74 9.34
N CYS A 113 -12.16 -1.60 9.24
CA CYS A 113 -12.05 -0.50 10.20
C CYS A 113 -12.57 -0.92 11.59
N ASP A 114 -13.65 -1.68 11.69
CA ASP A 114 -14.17 -2.19 12.96
C ASP A 114 -13.15 -3.10 13.68
N LEU A 115 -12.42 -3.94 12.94
CA LEU A 115 -11.34 -4.76 13.51
C LEU A 115 -10.18 -3.90 14.01
N LEU A 116 -9.83 -2.84 13.27
CA LEU A 116 -8.78 -1.91 13.66
C LEU A 116 -9.14 -1.13 14.92
N LEU A 117 -10.36 -0.61 15.01
CA LEU A 117 -10.83 0.12 16.20
C LEU A 117 -10.67 -0.73 17.46
N GLN A 118 -11.05 -2.01 17.39
CA GLN A 118 -10.88 -2.95 18.50
C GLN A 118 -9.40 -3.20 18.85
N LEU A 119 -8.51 -3.32 17.86
CA LEU A 119 -7.08 -3.50 18.10
C LEU A 119 -6.39 -2.26 18.69
N VAL A 120 -6.87 -1.06 18.31
CA VAL A 120 -6.43 0.21 18.89
C VAL A 120 -6.90 0.34 20.33
N GLU A 121 -8.16 0.01 20.61
CA GLU A 121 -8.73 0.01 21.96
C GLU A 121 -7.98 -0.95 22.91
N LEU A 122 -7.60 -2.13 22.40
CA LEU A 122 -6.77 -3.11 23.13
C LEU A 122 -5.29 -2.72 23.25
N LYS A 123 -4.91 -1.54 22.75
CA LYS A 123 -3.55 -0.98 22.73
C LYS A 123 -2.54 -1.86 21.99
N GLU A 124 -3.01 -2.69 21.05
CA GLU A 124 -2.12 -3.49 20.22
C GLU A 124 -1.57 -2.68 19.04
N ILE A 125 -2.38 -1.77 18.50
CA ILE A 125 -1.97 -0.82 17.47
C ILE A 125 -1.74 0.54 18.14
N SER A 126 -0.49 1.00 18.12
CA SER A 126 -0.10 2.28 18.72
C SER A 126 -0.39 3.48 17.82
N GLY A 127 -0.19 3.32 16.50
CA GLY A 127 -0.26 4.41 15.53
C GLY A 127 0.89 5.41 15.60
N GLU A 128 1.92 5.17 16.44
CA GLU A 128 3.00 6.12 16.66
C GLU A 128 4.02 6.17 15.52
N TYR A 129 4.41 4.99 15.02
CA TYR A 129 5.38 4.85 13.94
C TYR A 129 4.69 4.20 12.77
N LEU A 130 4.50 4.95 11.70
CA LEU A 130 3.83 4.45 10.51
C LEU A 130 4.85 4.14 9.41
N ALA A 131 4.61 3.05 8.68
CA ALA A 131 5.38 2.69 7.49
C ALA A 131 4.43 2.53 6.31
N THR A 132 4.81 3.09 5.17
CA THR A 132 4.06 2.98 3.92
C THR A 132 4.86 2.28 2.84
N ASP A 133 4.16 1.44 2.10
CA ASP A 133 4.70 0.69 0.96
C ASP A 133 3.53 0.30 0.04
N SER A 134 3.83 -0.18 -1.17
CA SER A 134 2.81 -0.74 -2.04
C SER A 134 3.28 -2.00 -2.77
N CYS A 135 2.34 -2.91 -3.01
CA CYS A 135 2.62 -4.17 -3.67
C CYS A 135 1.95 -4.25 -5.05
N PRO A 136 2.65 -4.70 -6.11
CA PRO A 136 2.03 -4.98 -7.40
C PRO A 136 1.09 -6.19 -7.32
N ILE A 137 -0.05 -6.08 -8.01
CA ILE A 137 -1.06 -7.12 -8.14
C ILE A 137 -1.29 -7.38 -9.62
N LYS A 138 -0.88 -8.54 -10.13
CA LYS A 138 -0.98 -8.85 -11.56
C LYS A 138 -2.43 -9.18 -11.93
N ALA A 139 -2.94 -8.55 -12.99
CA ALA A 139 -4.24 -8.95 -13.54
C ALA A 139 -4.13 -10.31 -14.26
N ASN A 140 -5.20 -11.10 -14.21
CA ASN A 140 -5.29 -12.36 -14.93
C ASN A 140 -5.61 -12.13 -16.42
N VAL A 141 -4.60 -11.67 -17.16
CA VAL A 141 -4.66 -11.35 -18.59
C VAL A 141 -3.52 -12.02 -19.35
N LYS A 142 -3.73 -12.37 -20.63
CA LYS A 142 -2.73 -13.08 -21.45
C LYS A 142 -1.43 -12.29 -21.63
N GLU A 143 -1.52 -10.96 -21.57
CA GLU A 143 -0.43 -9.99 -21.66
C GLU A 143 0.57 -10.13 -20.49
N ASN A 144 0.15 -10.69 -19.35
CA ASN A 144 1.07 -10.99 -18.24
C ASN A 144 1.72 -12.37 -18.36
N ASN A 145 1.18 -13.27 -19.17
CA ASN A 145 1.76 -14.60 -19.38
C ASN A 145 2.87 -14.53 -20.44
N LEU A 146 4.14 -14.57 -20.02
CA LEU A 146 5.29 -14.49 -20.92
C LEU A 146 5.41 -15.66 -21.91
N LYS A 147 4.66 -16.75 -21.70
CA LYS A 147 4.62 -17.91 -22.61
C LYS A 147 3.67 -17.73 -23.80
N THR A 148 2.85 -16.68 -23.82
CA THR A 148 1.92 -16.41 -24.93
C THR A 148 2.57 -15.50 -25.97
N VAL A 149 2.19 -15.61 -27.24
CA VAL A 149 2.60 -14.64 -28.26
C VAL A 149 1.62 -13.46 -28.23
N VAL A 150 2.10 -12.29 -27.82
CA VAL A 150 1.32 -11.05 -27.78
C VAL A 150 2.16 -9.92 -28.38
N LYS A 151 1.71 -9.38 -29.51
CA LYS A 151 2.32 -8.20 -30.13
C LYS A 151 2.09 -6.96 -29.25
N ASP A 152 3.12 -6.13 -29.10
CA ASP A 152 3.07 -4.87 -28.32
C ASP A 152 2.59 -5.06 -26.87
N ARG A 153 2.99 -6.17 -26.22
CA ARG A 153 2.53 -6.61 -24.89
C ARG A 153 2.43 -5.52 -23.82
N PHE A 154 3.35 -4.56 -23.82
CA PHE A 154 3.44 -3.49 -22.81
C PHE A 154 3.22 -2.10 -23.39
N ASP A 155 2.47 -1.98 -24.49
CA ASP A 155 2.01 -0.69 -24.99
C ASP A 155 0.88 -0.15 -24.11
N LYS A 156 1.17 0.93 -23.37
CA LYS A 156 0.22 1.59 -22.47
C LYS A 156 -1.08 2.06 -23.15
N THR A 157 -1.10 2.22 -24.47
CA THR A 157 -2.28 2.62 -25.24
C THR A 157 -3.21 1.45 -25.56
N LYS A 158 -2.69 0.21 -25.55
CA LYS A 158 -3.43 -1.02 -25.89
C LYS A 158 -3.84 -1.75 -24.62
N ARG A 159 -5.00 -1.40 -24.07
CA ARG A 159 -5.52 -2.03 -22.85
C ARG A 159 -5.88 -3.51 -23.07
N PRO A 160 -5.57 -4.41 -22.11
CA PRO A 160 -5.97 -5.81 -22.18
C PRO A 160 -7.49 -5.99 -22.27
N LYS A 161 -7.97 -6.79 -23.22
CA LYS A 161 -9.42 -7.09 -23.35
C LYS A 161 -9.98 -7.86 -22.14
N GLY A 162 -9.17 -8.72 -21.53
CA GLY A 162 -9.58 -9.55 -20.39
C GLY A 162 -9.77 -8.77 -19.08
N ASP A 163 -9.13 -7.60 -18.96
CA ASP A 163 -9.32 -6.69 -17.83
C ASP A 163 -9.05 -5.24 -18.29
N PRO A 164 -10.07 -4.54 -18.83
CA PRO A 164 -9.92 -3.17 -19.35
C PRO A 164 -9.63 -2.10 -18.28
N GLU A 165 -9.85 -2.41 -17.00
CA GLU A 165 -9.56 -1.50 -15.88
C GLU A 165 -8.10 -1.58 -15.44
N SER A 166 -7.42 -2.69 -15.71
CA SER A 166 -5.99 -2.85 -15.44
C SER A 166 -5.14 -1.79 -16.16
N ARG A 167 -4.02 -1.41 -15.54
CA ARG A 167 -3.09 -0.42 -16.10
C ARG A 167 -1.66 -0.94 -16.04
N LEU A 168 -0.82 -0.42 -16.93
CA LEU A 168 0.58 -0.79 -17.01
C LEU A 168 1.32 -0.26 -15.77
N GLY A 169 1.95 -1.17 -15.03
CA GLY A 169 2.80 -0.89 -13.89
C GLY A 169 4.24 -1.35 -14.14
N VAL A 170 5.12 -0.95 -13.24
CA VAL A 170 6.55 -1.30 -13.25
C VAL A 170 6.89 -2.02 -11.95
N ILE A 171 7.64 -3.10 -12.05
CA ILE A 171 8.25 -3.82 -10.94
C ILE A 171 9.75 -3.74 -11.14
N ILE A 172 10.45 -3.36 -10.07
CA ILE A 172 11.90 -3.35 -10.04
C ILE A 172 12.33 -4.51 -9.14
N THR A 173 13.08 -5.45 -9.69
CA THR A 173 13.70 -6.53 -8.91
C THR A 173 15.21 -6.38 -8.94
N PHE A 174 15.86 -6.85 -7.88
CA PHE A 174 17.31 -6.84 -7.71
C PHE A 174 17.81 -8.28 -7.59
N PRO A 175 17.83 -9.06 -8.70
CA PRO A 175 18.24 -10.46 -8.67
C PRO A 175 19.70 -10.67 -8.23
N ASN A 176 20.57 -9.67 -8.44
CA ASN A 176 21.94 -9.66 -7.93
C ASN A 176 22.23 -8.29 -7.31
N PRO A 177 23.20 -8.20 -6.37
CA PRO A 177 23.76 -6.92 -5.97
C PRO A 177 24.12 -6.10 -7.23
N ASN A 178 23.64 -4.87 -7.30
CA ASN A 178 23.87 -3.91 -8.40
C ASN A 178 23.24 -4.21 -9.78
N LYS A 179 22.51 -5.31 -9.99
CA LYS A 179 21.75 -5.53 -11.24
C LYS A 179 20.27 -5.27 -11.03
N LYS A 180 19.81 -4.12 -11.52
CA LYS A 180 18.40 -3.76 -11.55
C LYS A 180 17.71 -4.42 -12.75
N LYS A 181 16.69 -5.23 -12.50
CA LYS A 181 15.79 -5.76 -13.53
C LYS A 181 14.46 -5.01 -13.49
N ILE A 182 14.11 -4.39 -14.60
CA ILE A 182 12.82 -3.71 -14.77
C ILE A 182 11.89 -4.70 -15.46
N ALA A 183 10.75 -4.98 -14.83
CA ALA A 183 9.67 -5.76 -15.41
C ALA A 183 8.41 -4.90 -15.49
N TYR A 184 7.63 -5.11 -16.55
CA TYR A 184 6.34 -4.46 -16.73
C TYR A 184 5.23 -5.48 -16.47
N PHE A 185 4.09 -5.01 -15.99
CA PHE A 185 2.92 -5.85 -15.77
C PHE A 185 1.64 -5.03 -15.98
N TRP A 186 0.57 -5.69 -16.40
CA TRP A 186 -0.77 -5.14 -16.37
C TRP A 186 -1.43 -5.49 -15.05
N GLY A 187 -2.00 -4.51 -14.36
CA GLY A 187 -2.76 -4.79 -13.16
C GLY A 187 -2.99 -3.58 -12.27
N TYR A 188 -2.85 -3.84 -10.98
CA TYR A 188 -3.19 -2.95 -9.90
C TYR A 188 -2.03 -2.86 -8.90
N ARG A 189 -2.14 -1.95 -7.95
CA ARG A 189 -1.29 -1.90 -6.76
C ARG A 189 -2.16 -1.79 -5.52
N ASN A 190 -1.80 -2.52 -4.47
CA ASN A 190 -2.35 -2.32 -3.14
C ASN A 190 -1.37 -1.44 -2.34
N HIS A 191 -1.84 -0.27 -1.92
CA HIS A 191 -1.07 0.70 -1.15
C HIS A 191 -1.46 0.60 0.31
N ILE A 192 -0.49 0.47 1.21
CA ILE A 192 -0.74 0.28 2.63
C ILE A 192 -0.08 1.38 3.47
N ILE A 193 -0.70 1.65 4.61
CA ILE A 193 -0.06 2.26 5.77
C ILE A 193 -0.13 1.24 6.89
N SER A 194 0.97 1.05 7.59
CA SER A 194 1.11 0.05 8.65
C SER A 194 1.60 0.68 9.94
N ASP A 195 1.14 0.16 11.07
CA ASP A 195 1.78 0.42 12.36
C ASP A 195 3.06 -0.42 12.43
N ALA A 196 4.20 0.25 12.47
CA ALA A 196 5.50 -0.36 12.30
C ALA A 196 5.95 -1.18 13.52
N ILE A 197 5.28 -1.00 14.68
CA ILE A 197 5.60 -1.71 15.92
C ILE A 197 4.86 -3.06 15.97
N SER A 198 3.54 -3.05 15.82
CA SER A 198 2.71 -4.26 15.76
C SER A 198 2.92 -5.04 14.47
N GLU A 199 3.36 -4.36 13.42
CA GLU A 199 3.37 -4.85 12.03
C GLU A 199 1.96 -5.23 11.57
N LEU A 200 0.97 -4.37 11.82
CA LEU A 200 -0.40 -4.55 11.34
C LEU A 200 -0.78 -3.46 10.33
N PRO A 201 -1.53 -3.81 9.26
CA PRO A 201 -1.97 -2.83 8.27
C PRO A 201 -3.12 -1.98 8.83
N VAL A 202 -2.93 -0.66 8.92
CA VAL A 202 -3.92 0.28 9.46
C VAL A 202 -4.73 0.98 8.35
N ALA A 203 -4.17 1.11 7.16
CA ALA A 203 -4.89 1.55 5.98
C ALA A 203 -4.48 0.73 4.76
N GLU A 204 -5.42 0.54 3.84
CA GLU A 204 -5.15 -0.07 2.55
C GLU A 204 -6.05 0.55 1.48
N ILE A 205 -5.54 0.64 0.25
CA ILE A 205 -6.34 1.00 -0.91
C ILE A 205 -5.78 0.35 -2.17
N THR A 206 -6.66 -0.21 -3.00
CA THR A 206 -6.28 -0.80 -4.29
C THR A 206 -6.56 0.18 -5.42
N LYS A 207 -5.57 0.44 -6.27
CA LYS A 207 -5.68 1.33 -7.43
C LYS A 207 -5.06 0.70 -8.68
N PRO A 208 -5.43 1.15 -9.89
CA PRO A 208 -4.73 0.76 -11.11
C PRO A 208 -3.22 1.05 -11.03
N ALA A 209 -2.39 0.20 -11.62
CA ALA A 209 -0.95 0.21 -11.34
C ALA A 209 -0.17 1.45 -11.84
N ASN A 210 -0.79 2.30 -12.67
CA ASN A 210 -0.21 3.55 -13.14
C ASN A 210 -0.48 4.73 -12.18
N VAL A 211 -1.29 4.55 -11.14
CA VAL A 211 -1.57 5.59 -10.15
C VAL A 211 -0.36 5.76 -9.26
N SER A 212 0.14 7.00 -9.16
CA SER A 212 1.33 7.32 -8.35
C SER A 212 1.04 7.18 -6.86
N GLU A 213 1.96 6.57 -6.11
CA GLU A 213 1.91 6.48 -4.64
C GLU A 213 1.81 7.86 -3.99
N THR A 214 2.51 8.85 -4.55
CA THR A 214 2.47 10.24 -4.07
C THR A 214 1.07 10.85 -4.10
N ALA A 215 0.22 10.42 -5.03
CA ALA A 215 -1.16 10.92 -5.15
C ALA A 215 -2.11 10.28 -4.15
N ILE A 216 -1.74 9.12 -3.59
CA ILE A 216 -2.56 8.32 -2.68
C ILE A 216 -2.21 8.59 -1.22
N PHE A 217 -0.92 8.83 -0.93
CA PHE A 217 -0.40 8.93 0.42
C PHE A 217 -1.13 9.97 1.29
N ILE A 218 -1.27 11.22 0.83
CA ILE A 218 -1.89 12.29 1.63
C ILE A 218 -3.38 12.01 1.90
N PRO A 219 -4.23 11.72 0.90
CA PRO A 219 -5.63 11.34 1.15
C PRO A 219 -5.76 10.18 2.15
N GLN A 220 -4.97 9.13 1.97
CA GLN A 220 -5.01 7.95 2.85
C GLN A 220 -4.61 8.29 4.30
N CYS A 221 -3.60 9.14 4.50
CA CYS A 221 -3.23 9.62 5.83
C CYS A 221 -4.31 10.50 6.47
N LYS A 222 -4.98 11.37 5.70
CA LYS A 222 -6.08 12.22 6.19
C LYS A 222 -7.27 11.37 6.64
N ASP A 223 -7.65 10.37 5.86
CA ASP A 223 -8.71 9.44 6.23
C ASP A 223 -8.34 8.66 7.50
N LEU A 224 -7.10 8.17 7.59
CA LEU A 224 -6.61 7.47 8.78
C LEU A 224 -6.67 8.35 10.04
N GLN A 225 -6.21 9.59 9.95
CA GLN A 225 -6.22 10.53 11.07
C GLN A 225 -7.63 10.92 11.49
N LYS A 226 -8.54 11.11 10.53
CA LYS A 226 -9.96 11.40 10.82
C LYS A 226 -10.63 10.25 11.59
N THR A 227 -10.27 9.01 11.29
CA THR A 227 -10.89 7.83 11.93
C THR A 227 -10.25 7.49 13.26
N PHE A 228 -8.92 7.42 13.34
CA PHE A 228 -8.22 6.83 14.48
C PHE A 228 -7.50 7.84 15.39
N HIS A 229 -7.32 9.09 14.94
CA HIS A 229 -6.63 10.14 15.70
C HIS A 229 -5.26 9.68 16.25
N PHE A 230 -4.50 8.93 15.45
CA PHE A 230 -3.26 8.33 15.92
C PHE A 230 -2.23 9.38 16.36
N PRO A 231 -1.51 9.14 17.48
CA PRO A 231 -0.43 10.00 17.95
C PRO A 231 0.85 9.77 17.14
N ILE A 232 0.82 10.12 15.85
CA ILE A 232 1.92 9.86 14.93
C ILE A 232 3.17 10.64 15.37
N LYS A 233 4.23 9.90 15.72
CA LYS A 233 5.57 10.43 16.00
C LYS A 233 6.41 10.51 14.74
N ALA A 234 6.32 9.51 13.87
CA ALA A 234 7.08 9.48 12.62
C ALA A 234 6.39 8.67 11.53
N ILE A 235 6.61 9.06 10.26
CA ILE A 235 6.22 8.27 9.10
C ILE A 235 7.45 7.91 8.27
N THR A 236 7.60 6.62 8.01
CA THR A 236 8.70 6.05 7.23
C THR A 236 8.23 5.67 5.83
N ALA A 237 9.03 6.03 4.82
CA ALA A 237 8.71 5.76 3.42
C ALA A 237 9.96 5.62 2.55
N ASP A 238 9.79 5.04 1.37
CA ASP A 238 10.84 4.96 0.37
C ASP A 238 11.07 6.28 -0.36
N SER A 239 12.04 6.28 -1.28
CA SER A 239 12.38 7.48 -2.06
C SER A 239 11.33 7.90 -3.11
N LEU A 240 10.30 7.09 -3.37
CA LEU A 240 9.22 7.49 -4.28
C LEU A 240 8.33 8.55 -3.64
N LEU A 241 8.23 8.56 -2.31
CA LEU A 241 7.48 9.57 -1.54
C LEU A 241 8.32 10.80 -1.14
N ASP A 242 9.58 10.89 -1.58
CA ASP A 242 10.47 12.02 -1.30
C ASP A 242 10.09 13.27 -2.11
N SER A 243 9.01 13.93 -1.69
CA SER A 243 8.47 15.16 -2.28
C SER A 243 8.28 16.24 -1.20
N GLY A 244 8.57 17.49 -1.52
CA GLY A 244 8.40 18.61 -0.57
C GLY A 244 6.98 18.73 -0.02
N THR A 245 5.96 18.43 -0.85
CA THR A 245 4.55 18.46 -0.41
C THR A 245 4.24 17.39 0.64
N ILE A 246 4.77 16.17 0.47
CA ILE A 246 4.56 15.09 1.44
C ILE A 246 5.34 15.38 2.73
N ILE A 247 6.59 15.81 2.61
CA ILE A 247 7.44 16.14 3.76
C ILE A 247 6.81 17.27 4.58
N GLU A 248 6.34 18.33 3.93
CA GLU A 248 5.67 19.44 4.59
C GLU A 248 4.34 19.01 5.23
N PHE A 249 3.53 18.19 4.55
CA PHE A 249 2.31 17.63 5.11
C PHE A 249 2.57 16.86 6.42
N ILE A 250 3.58 15.97 6.42
CA ILE A 250 3.94 15.20 7.61
C ILE A 250 4.44 16.12 8.74
N ALA A 251 5.31 17.08 8.42
CA ALA A 251 5.91 17.94 9.42
C ALA A 251 4.94 19.01 9.99
N LYS A 252 4.11 19.62 9.14
CA LYS A 252 3.25 20.75 9.54
C LYS A 252 1.83 20.34 9.89
N GLU A 253 1.18 19.50 9.06
CA GLU A 253 -0.21 19.08 9.32
C GLU A 253 -0.25 17.95 10.35
N LEU A 254 0.58 16.91 10.21
CA LEU A 254 0.60 15.79 11.14
C LEU A 254 1.48 16.03 12.38
N LYS A 255 2.33 17.06 12.36
CA LYS A 255 3.31 17.37 13.42
C LYS A 255 4.22 16.17 13.76
N ALA A 256 4.52 15.36 12.74
CA ALA A 256 5.31 14.14 12.87
C ALA A 256 6.67 14.28 12.15
N LYS A 257 7.62 13.40 12.47
CA LYS A 257 8.92 13.35 11.79
C LYS A 257 8.79 12.66 10.42
N PRO A 258 9.12 13.33 9.29
CA PRO A 258 9.22 12.68 7.99
C PRO A 258 10.53 11.89 7.86
N VAL A 259 10.45 10.56 7.85
CA VAL A 259 11.61 9.67 7.76
C VAL A 259 11.59 8.96 6.41
N ILE A 260 11.82 9.73 5.34
CA ILE A 260 11.67 9.29 3.95
C ILE A 260 13.06 9.16 3.32
N ALA A 261 13.35 8.04 2.65
CA ALA A 261 14.62 7.89 1.94
C ALA A 261 14.81 8.97 0.88
N ARG A 262 16.04 9.49 0.75
CA ARG A 262 16.34 10.52 -0.24
C ARG A 262 16.32 9.95 -1.66
N ASN A 263 15.63 10.63 -2.58
CA ASN A 263 15.62 10.31 -4.00
C ASN A 263 16.82 10.96 -4.70
N PRO A 264 17.80 10.17 -5.21
CA PRO A 264 18.98 10.73 -5.84
C PRO A 264 18.67 11.56 -7.09
N ARG A 265 17.59 11.23 -7.82
CA ARG A 265 17.21 11.95 -9.05
C ARG A 265 16.64 13.34 -8.75
N ALA A 266 16.08 13.54 -7.55
CA ALA A 266 15.65 14.86 -7.12
C ALA A 266 16.84 15.82 -6.93
N ASN A 267 18.06 15.29 -6.75
CA ASN A 267 19.29 16.09 -6.64
C ASN A 267 19.95 16.41 -7.99
N ASN A 268 19.45 15.90 -9.12
CA ASN A 268 20.02 16.25 -10.44
C ASN A 268 19.74 17.72 -10.83
N GLY A 269 19.09 18.50 -9.96
CA GLY A 269 19.09 19.95 -10.01
C GLY A 269 19.65 20.52 -8.70
N THR A 270 20.98 20.46 -8.55
CA THR A 270 21.84 21.33 -7.71
C THR A 270 21.37 21.57 -6.28
N ASN A 271 22.20 21.27 -5.27
CA ASN A 271 22.10 21.95 -3.98
C ASN A 271 22.21 23.45 -4.25
N VAL A 272 21.09 24.13 -4.48
CA VAL A 272 21.05 25.54 -4.80
C VAL A 272 21.41 26.26 -3.51
N THR A 273 22.65 26.70 -3.43
CA THR A 273 23.09 27.62 -2.40
C THR A 273 22.23 28.86 -2.51
N VAL A 274 21.62 29.26 -1.41
CA VAL A 274 20.82 30.48 -1.33
C VAL A 274 21.52 31.46 -0.40
N SER A 275 21.46 32.74 -0.70
CA SER A 275 21.94 33.79 0.19
C SER A 275 21.05 33.93 1.43
N SER A 276 21.44 34.77 2.38
CA SER A 276 20.63 35.12 3.56
C SER A 276 19.26 35.70 3.19
N LYS A 277 19.11 36.25 1.98
CA LYS A 277 17.85 36.77 1.42
C LYS A 277 17.00 35.70 0.72
N GLY A 278 17.44 34.44 0.72
CA GLY A 278 16.77 33.34 0.03
C GLY A 278 16.96 33.34 -1.49
N ILE A 279 17.91 34.11 -2.02
CA ILE A 279 18.17 34.23 -3.46
C ILE A 279 19.19 33.16 -3.88
N PRO A 280 18.94 32.37 -4.94
CA PRO A 280 19.93 31.45 -5.49
C PRO A 280 21.26 32.12 -5.83
N ILE A 281 22.35 31.47 -5.47
CA ILE A 281 23.71 31.84 -5.85
C ILE A 281 24.15 30.90 -6.98
N CYS A 282 24.65 31.47 -8.07
CA CYS A 282 25.15 30.66 -9.19
C CYS A 282 26.55 30.07 -8.88
N ALA A 283 27.04 29.16 -9.72
CA ALA A 283 28.37 28.56 -9.55
C ALA A 283 29.52 29.58 -9.53
N ALA A 284 29.33 30.76 -10.13
CA ALA A 284 30.30 31.87 -10.10
C ALA A 284 30.21 32.74 -8.82
N GLY A 285 29.36 32.38 -7.86
CA GLY A 285 29.21 33.11 -6.59
C GLY A 285 28.26 34.32 -6.62
N PHE A 286 27.58 34.59 -7.73
CA PHE A 286 26.67 35.74 -7.84
C PHE A 286 25.23 35.40 -7.44
N GLU A 287 24.59 36.29 -6.70
CA GLU A 287 23.13 36.27 -6.52
C GLU A 287 22.42 36.37 -7.87
N MET A 288 21.51 35.44 -8.13
CA MET A 288 20.76 35.39 -9.38
C MET A 288 19.64 36.42 -9.41
N LEU A 289 19.33 36.94 -10.60
CA LEU A 289 18.28 37.94 -10.78
C LEU A 289 16.89 37.30 -10.83
N SER A 290 15.98 37.76 -9.97
CA SER A 290 14.57 37.36 -9.95
C SER A 290 13.85 37.75 -11.25
N ARG A 291 13.07 36.82 -11.81
CA ARG A 291 12.17 37.03 -12.97
C ARG A 291 10.70 36.72 -12.66
N GLY A 292 10.36 36.71 -11.38
CA GLY A 292 8.98 36.52 -10.90
C GLY A 292 8.57 35.06 -10.71
N LYS A 293 7.36 34.91 -10.16
CA LYS A 293 6.71 33.62 -9.86
C LYS A 293 5.77 33.26 -11.00
N PHE A 294 5.71 31.98 -11.34
CA PHE A 294 4.78 31.45 -12.33
C PHE A 294 4.27 30.06 -11.92
N ARG A 295 3.08 29.71 -12.40
CA ARG A 295 2.48 28.39 -12.21
C ARG A 295 2.92 27.47 -13.35
N ASP A 296 3.69 26.45 -13.01
CA ASP A 296 4.04 25.38 -13.94
C ASP A 296 2.83 24.46 -14.12
N LYS A 297 2.09 24.63 -15.23
CA LYS A 297 0.89 23.85 -15.52
C LYS A 297 1.17 22.35 -15.68
N LYS A 298 2.37 21.96 -16.13
CA LYS A 298 2.72 20.54 -16.35
C LYS A 298 2.93 19.81 -15.02
N GLN A 299 3.57 20.47 -14.07
CA GLN A 299 3.87 19.87 -12.76
C GLN A 299 2.91 20.29 -11.65
N ASN A 300 2.00 21.24 -11.94
CA ASN A 300 1.06 21.86 -11.02
C ASN A 300 1.73 22.44 -9.76
N ARG A 301 2.79 23.24 -9.95
CA ARG A 301 3.60 23.84 -8.87
C ARG A 301 3.83 25.32 -9.12
N ILE A 302 4.11 26.09 -8.08
CA ILE A 302 4.50 27.50 -8.23
C ILE A 302 6.02 27.58 -8.13
N ARG A 303 6.63 28.15 -9.16
CA ARG A 303 8.08 28.30 -9.26
C ARG A 303 8.45 29.75 -9.37
N HIS A 304 9.54 30.13 -8.71
CA HIS A 304 10.19 31.41 -8.87
C HIS A 304 11.39 31.22 -9.79
N LYS A 305 11.36 31.90 -10.95
CA LYS A 305 12.45 31.86 -11.93
C LYS A 305 13.54 32.85 -11.53
N PHE A 306 14.78 32.37 -11.52
CA PHE A 306 15.98 33.18 -11.37
C PHE A 306 16.89 32.99 -12.58
N ILE A 307 17.52 34.06 -13.03
CA ILE A 307 18.42 34.05 -14.19
C ILE A 307 19.78 34.65 -13.84
N CYS A 308 20.77 34.36 -14.68
CA CYS A 308 22.10 34.94 -14.56
C CYS A 308 22.03 36.48 -14.53
N PRO A 309 22.64 37.15 -13.54
CA PRO A 309 22.59 38.61 -13.44
C PRO A 309 23.33 39.29 -14.60
N ILE A 310 24.41 38.68 -15.12
CA ILE A 310 25.16 39.20 -16.26
C ILE A 310 24.30 39.28 -17.54
N LYS A 311 23.51 38.24 -17.84
CA LYS A 311 22.60 38.27 -19.01
C LYS A 311 21.29 39.02 -18.70
N GLY A 312 20.93 39.13 -17.43
CA GLY A 312 19.65 39.69 -16.98
C GLY A 312 19.63 41.19 -16.75
N SER A 313 20.79 41.80 -16.46
CA SER A 313 20.93 43.21 -16.08
C SER A 313 22.07 43.88 -16.85
N LYS A 314 21.74 44.91 -17.64
CA LYS A 314 22.73 45.71 -18.39
C LYS A 314 23.75 46.38 -17.45
N LYS A 315 23.33 46.82 -16.26
CA LYS A 315 24.22 47.44 -15.27
C LYS A 315 25.22 46.43 -14.72
N PHE A 316 24.75 45.23 -14.38
CA PHE A 316 25.61 44.17 -13.86
C PHE A 316 26.59 43.67 -14.94
N ALA A 317 26.12 43.55 -16.19
CA ALA A 317 26.94 43.16 -17.32
C ALA A 317 28.12 44.10 -17.59
N LYS A 318 27.94 45.42 -17.41
CA LYS A 318 29.03 46.39 -17.56
C LYS A 318 30.16 46.18 -16.54
N GLN A 319 29.83 45.74 -15.33
CA GLN A 319 30.80 45.46 -14.27
C GLN A 319 31.41 44.05 -14.40
N HIS A 320 30.66 43.12 -15.01
CA HIS A 320 31.05 41.71 -15.16
C HIS A 320 30.76 41.26 -16.60
N PRO A 321 31.61 41.63 -17.59
CA PRO A 321 31.33 41.40 -19.00
C PRO A 321 31.34 39.91 -19.40
N TYR A 322 32.06 39.08 -18.65
CA TYR A 322 32.12 37.62 -18.85
C TYR A 322 31.79 36.88 -17.54
N CYS A 323 31.34 35.63 -17.67
CA CYS A 323 31.16 34.75 -16.53
C CYS A 323 32.54 34.27 -16.04
N PRO A 324 32.93 34.53 -14.78
CA PRO A 324 34.21 34.08 -14.23
C PRO A 324 34.40 32.56 -14.29
N TRP A 325 33.29 31.82 -14.30
CA TRP A 325 33.28 30.36 -14.35
C TRP A 325 33.20 29.80 -15.78
N MET A 326 33.23 30.67 -16.81
CA MET A 326 33.16 30.32 -18.24
C MET A 326 32.08 29.28 -18.56
N HIS A 327 30.95 29.34 -17.85
CA HIS A 327 29.94 28.29 -17.91
C HIS A 327 29.32 28.20 -19.32
N PRO A 328 29.17 27.01 -19.94
CA PRO A 328 28.64 26.87 -21.32
C PRO A 328 27.29 27.57 -21.55
N LYS A 329 26.34 27.41 -20.61
CA LYS A 329 25.05 28.14 -20.63
C LYS A 329 25.17 29.67 -20.74
N PHE A 330 26.27 30.27 -20.31
CA PHE A 330 26.54 31.71 -20.45
C PHE A 330 27.18 32.06 -21.79
N VAL A 331 28.13 31.23 -22.25
CA VAL A 331 28.87 31.43 -23.51
C VAL A 331 27.93 31.21 -24.71
N ASP A 332 27.24 30.07 -24.73
CA ASP A 332 26.43 29.60 -25.87
C ASP A 332 24.92 29.87 -25.69
N GLY A 333 24.52 30.56 -24.61
CA GLY A 333 23.10 30.67 -24.26
C GLY A 333 22.72 31.89 -23.43
N ASN A 334 21.50 31.84 -22.88
CA ASN A 334 20.86 32.92 -22.13
C ASN A 334 21.36 33.07 -20.67
N GLY A 335 22.49 32.43 -20.33
CA GLY A 335 23.01 32.37 -18.98
C GLY A 335 22.37 31.26 -18.13
N CYS A 336 22.93 31.06 -16.93
CA CYS A 336 22.41 30.12 -15.95
C CYS A 336 20.95 30.48 -15.57
N MET A 337 20.10 29.47 -15.45
CA MET A 337 18.73 29.61 -14.96
C MET A 337 18.48 28.62 -13.84
N THR A 338 17.81 29.09 -12.80
CA THR A 338 17.47 28.31 -11.61
C THR A 338 16.00 28.55 -11.29
N TYR A 339 15.33 27.50 -10.83
CA TYR A 339 13.94 27.56 -10.42
C TYR A 339 13.83 27.11 -8.97
N LEU A 340 13.33 27.99 -8.10
CA LEU A 340 12.95 27.60 -6.75
C LEU A 340 11.47 27.28 -6.69
N ARG A 341 11.11 26.22 -5.96
CA ARG A 341 9.73 25.93 -5.63
C ARG A 341 9.31 26.84 -4.48
N VAL A 342 8.13 27.46 -4.58
CA VAL A 342 7.65 28.43 -3.58
C VAL A 342 6.26 28.09 -3.01
N ASP A 343 5.62 27.05 -3.54
CA ASP A 343 4.35 26.52 -3.02
C ASP A 343 4.54 25.53 -1.85
N VAL A 344 5.78 25.18 -1.51
CA VAL A 344 6.11 24.32 -0.37
C VAL A 344 7.38 24.79 0.33
N ASP A 345 7.48 24.46 1.60
CA ASP A 345 8.66 24.74 2.41
C ASP A 345 9.75 23.68 2.24
N GLU A 346 10.60 23.89 1.23
CA GLU A 346 11.74 23.00 0.96
C GLU A 346 12.83 23.05 2.05
N SER A 347 12.78 24.01 3.00
CA SER A 347 13.74 24.06 4.11
C SER A 347 13.61 22.84 5.02
N ILE A 348 12.38 22.33 5.20
CA ILE A 348 12.09 21.12 5.99
C ILE A 348 12.84 19.94 5.38
N ARG A 349 12.69 19.72 4.06
CA ARG A 349 13.39 18.64 3.36
C ARG A 349 14.91 18.75 3.47
N ARG A 350 15.46 19.97 3.43
CA ARG A 350 16.91 20.22 3.57
C ARG A 350 17.40 20.00 5.00
N SER A 351 16.54 20.20 6.00
CA SER A 351 16.87 20.04 7.42
C SER A 351 16.88 18.58 7.90
N ILE A 352 16.42 17.63 7.08
CA ILE A 352 16.43 16.21 7.45
C ILE A 352 17.87 15.72 7.55
N ASP A 353 18.27 15.36 8.76
CA ASP A 353 19.57 14.73 9.03
C ASP A 353 19.52 13.23 8.74
N TYR A 354 19.79 12.87 7.48
CA TYR A 354 19.91 11.49 7.02
C TYR A 354 21.08 10.73 7.67
N GLY A 355 22.07 11.42 8.24
CA GLY A 355 23.26 10.83 8.86
C GLY A 355 23.02 10.39 10.31
N SER A 356 22.08 11.04 11.00
CA SER A 356 21.76 10.81 12.40
C SER A 356 21.43 9.35 12.73
N GLN A 357 21.84 8.90 13.93
CA GLN A 357 21.46 7.58 14.43
C GLN A 357 19.94 7.46 14.64
N GLU A 358 19.29 8.55 15.04
CA GLU A 358 17.83 8.58 15.20
C GLU A 358 17.12 8.29 13.88
N PHE A 359 17.49 9.00 12.80
CA PHE A 359 16.90 8.77 11.47
C PHE A 359 17.06 7.32 11.05
N LYS A 360 18.27 6.76 11.16
CA LYS A 360 18.56 5.36 10.80
C LYS A 360 17.71 4.37 11.61
N LYS A 361 17.59 4.59 12.92
CA LYS A 361 16.79 3.73 13.81
C LYS A 361 15.32 3.74 13.41
N ILE A 362 14.74 4.91 13.20
CA ILE A 362 13.33 5.03 12.80
C ILE A 362 13.13 4.49 11.38
N TYR A 363 14.02 4.81 10.44
CA TYR A 363 13.93 4.36 9.05
C TYR A 363 13.95 2.83 8.92
N ASN A 364 14.68 2.13 9.79
CA ASN A 364 14.69 0.66 9.81
C ASN A 364 13.32 0.05 10.12
N LEU A 365 12.42 0.78 10.80
CA LEU A 365 11.04 0.35 11.04
C LEU A 365 10.22 0.22 9.75
N ARG A 366 10.66 0.82 8.64
CA ARG A 366 10.02 0.67 7.32
C ARG A 366 9.88 -0.79 6.89
N THR A 367 10.81 -1.65 7.32
CA THR A 367 10.79 -3.10 7.02
C THR A 367 9.52 -3.80 7.52
N ALA A 368 8.77 -3.21 8.46
CA ALA A 368 7.47 -3.70 8.88
C ALA A 368 6.48 -3.83 7.71
N ALA A 369 6.45 -2.86 6.80
CA ALA A 369 5.56 -2.90 5.64
C ALA A 369 5.92 -4.05 4.68
N GLU A 370 7.22 -4.30 4.47
CA GLU A 370 7.72 -5.43 3.68
C GLU A 370 7.34 -6.78 4.31
N ARG A 371 7.43 -6.91 5.64
CA ARG A 371 6.99 -8.11 6.39
C ARG A 371 5.48 -8.32 6.33
N ILE A 372 4.69 -7.24 6.33
CA ILE A 372 3.23 -7.32 6.13
C ILE A 372 2.94 -7.84 4.72
N PHE A 373 3.56 -7.29 3.69
CA PHE A 373 3.37 -7.80 2.34
C PHE A 373 3.83 -9.24 2.19
N SER A 374 4.96 -9.64 2.78
CA SER A 374 5.38 -11.05 2.80
C SER A 374 4.29 -11.99 3.33
N ARG A 375 3.61 -11.59 4.42
CA ARG A 375 2.46 -12.34 4.97
C ARG A 375 1.23 -12.31 4.04
N LEU A 376 0.84 -11.14 3.55
CA LEU A 376 -0.34 -10.98 2.69
C LEU A 376 -0.18 -11.69 1.33
N LEU A 377 1.02 -11.67 0.77
CA LEU A 377 1.38 -12.35 -0.47
C LEU A 377 1.27 -13.86 -0.33
N THR A 378 1.58 -14.39 0.85
CA THR A 378 1.48 -15.81 1.14
C THR A 378 0.03 -16.31 1.15
N ILE A 379 -0.97 -15.44 1.41
CA ILE A 379 -2.37 -15.85 1.56
C ILE A 379 -3.26 -15.60 0.33
N SER A 380 -3.07 -14.50 -0.43
CA SER A 380 -4.04 -14.15 -1.49
C SER A 380 -3.61 -13.14 -2.57
N MET A 381 -2.60 -12.30 -2.33
CA MET A 381 -2.50 -11.01 -3.06
C MET A 381 -1.82 -11.02 -4.43
N GLN A 382 -0.84 -11.88 -4.73
CA GLN A 382 0.05 -11.62 -5.88
C GLN A 382 -0.57 -11.90 -7.25
N GLU A 383 -1.37 -12.96 -7.34
CA GLU A 383 -1.96 -13.46 -8.60
C GLU A 383 -3.44 -13.81 -8.37
N PRO A 384 -4.29 -12.80 -8.12
CA PRO A 384 -5.70 -13.04 -7.87
C PRO A 384 -6.37 -13.71 -9.09
N THR A 385 -7.21 -14.71 -8.83
CA THR A 385 -7.96 -15.42 -9.90
C THR A 385 -9.16 -14.63 -10.42
N VAL A 386 -9.35 -13.39 -9.95
CA VAL A 386 -10.47 -12.51 -10.33
C VAL A 386 -10.04 -11.46 -11.35
N ARG A 387 -11.02 -10.73 -11.91
CA ARG A 387 -10.83 -9.69 -12.93
C ARG A 387 -11.58 -8.43 -12.54
N GLY A 388 -11.03 -7.28 -12.90
CA GLY A 388 -11.60 -5.96 -12.61
C GLY A 388 -11.14 -5.38 -11.29
N LEU A 389 -11.25 -4.05 -11.17
CA LEU A 389 -10.71 -3.30 -10.05
C LEU A 389 -11.44 -3.65 -8.75
N ASN A 390 -12.78 -3.64 -8.76
CA ASN A 390 -13.58 -3.89 -7.55
C ASN A 390 -13.33 -5.31 -6.99
N ALA A 391 -13.28 -6.33 -7.86
CA ALA A 391 -13.02 -7.70 -7.43
C ALA A 391 -11.61 -7.84 -6.83
N THR A 392 -10.61 -7.24 -7.47
CA THR A 392 -9.23 -7.25 -6.98
C THR A 392 -9.10 -6.51 -5.65
N ALA A 393 -9.76 -5.36 -5.52
CA ALA A 393 -9.82 -4.60 -4.28
C ALA A 393 -10.44 -5.44 -3.15
N ASN A 394 -11.55 -6.12 -3.41
CA ASN A 394 -12.20 -7.00 -2.43
C ASN A 394 -11.32 -8.17 -2.01
N VAL A 395 -10.57 -8.80 -2.92
CA VAL A 395 -9.58 -9.83 -2.55
C VAL A 395 -8.51 -9.25 -1.61
N CYS A 396 -7.99 -8.05 -1.94
CA CYS A 396 -7.01 -7.38 -1.10
C CYS A 396 -7.58 -7.04 0.29
N THR A 397 -8.76 -6.40 0.36
CA THR A 397 -9.40 -6.04 1.62
C THR A 397 -9.71 -7.26 2.48
N ILE A 398 -10.14 -8.38 1.89
CA ILE A 398 -10.38 -9.63 2.64
C ILE A 398 -9.07 -10.23 3.17
N ALA A 399 -7.97 -10.11 2.44
CA ALA A 399 -6.64 -10.51 2.94
C ALA A 399 -6.25 -9.68 4.17
N HIS A 400 -6.48 -8.35 4.13
CA HIS A 400 -6.28 -7.46 5.29
C HIS A 400 -7.19 -7.79 6.47
N ILE A 401 -8.50 -8.01 6.23
CA ILE A 401 -9.46 -8.47 7.24
C ILE A 401 -8.97 -9.78 7.87
N THR A 402 -8.42 -10.70 7.08
CA THR A 402 -7.89 -11.98 7.58
C THR A 402 -6.76 -11.76 8.59
N VAL A 403 -5.76 -10.95 8.24
CA VAL A 403 -4.62 -10.64 9.13
C VAL A 403 -5.09 -9.97 10.42
N LEU A 404 -6.00 -9.01 10.32
CA LEU A 404 -6.53 -8.28 11.47
C LEU A 404 -7.42 -9.15 12.37
N ALA A 405 -8.25 -10.01 11.78
CA ALA A 405 -9.09 -10.95 12.55
C ALA A 405 -8.24 -11.97 13.31
N VAL A 406 -7.17 -12.49 12.68
CA VAL A 406 -6.17 -13.34 13.36
C VAL A 406 -5.53 -12.59 14.52
N ALA A 407 -5.07 -11.35 14.29
CA ALA A 407 -4.44 -10.53 15.33
C ALA A 407 -5.40 -10.30 16.51
N LEU A 408 -6.63 -9.88 16.24
CA LEU A 408 -7.63 -9.63 17.28
C LEU A 408 -7.98 -10.90 18.07
N THR A 409 -8.10 -12.03 17.38
CA THR A 409 -8.32 -13.34 18.00
C THR A 409 -7.16 -13.72 18.91
N ALA A 410 -5.93 -13.51 18.46
CA ALA A 410 -4.72 -13.80 19.24
C ALA A 410 -4.66 -12.95 20.52
N VAL A 411 -4.91 -11.63 20.41
CA VAL A 411 -4.95 -10.72 21.57
C VAL A 411 -6.04 -11.14 22.57
N ARG A 412 -7.26 -11.40 22.11
CA ARG A 412 -8.38 -11.79 22.98
C ARG A 412 -8.19 -13.15 23.65
N ASN A 413 -7.38 -14.03 23.06
CA ASN A 413 -7.02 -15.31 23.63
C ASN A 413 -5.73 -15.27 24.48
N GLY A 414 -5.20 -14.07 24.78
CA GLY A 414 -3.98 -13.91 25.57
C GLY A 414 -2.68 -14.28 24.86
N GLN A 415 -2.71 -14.49 23.53
CA GLN A 415 -1.59 -14.93 22.70
C GLN A 415 -1.02 -13.75 21.89
N ARG A 416 -0.62 -12.67 22.57
CA ARG A 416 -0.15 -11.43 21.91
C ARG A 416 1.11 -11.63 21.07
N ASP A 417 1.96 -12.58 21.44
CA ASP A 417 3.12 -13.00 20.65
C ASP A 417 2.71 -13.55 19.26
N LYS A 418 1.45 -13.98 19.10
CA LYS A 418 0.95 -14.66 17.90
C LYS A 418 0.16 -13.79 16.92
N ILE A 419 0.06 -12.47 17.14
CA ILE A 419 -0.73 -11.57 16.27
C ILE A 419 -0.31 -11.59 14.79
N ARG A 420 0.94 -11.97 14.51
CA ARG A 420 1.52 -12.02 13.15
C ARG A 420 1.37 -13.39 12.48
N PHE A 421 0.92 -14.41 13.21
CA PHE A 421 1.02 -15.82 12.83
C PHE A 421 -0.25 -16.34 12.15
N VAL A 422 -0.55 -15.82 10.95
CA VAL A 422 -1.77 -16.16 10.19
C VAL A 422 -1.94 -17.67 9.97
N LYS A 423 -0.86 -18.38 9.64
CA LYS A 423 -0.91 -19.84 9.35
C LYS A 423 -0.89 -20.72 10.60
N SER A 424 -0.04 -20.40 11.57
CA SER A 424 0.19 -21.31 12.71
C SER A 424 -0.74 -21.05 13.90
N LEU A 425 -1.46 -19.93 13.93
CA LEU A 425 -2.47 -19.68 14.97
C LEU A 425 -3.60 -20.73 14.90
N ILE A 426 -4.00 -21.12 13.69
CA ILE A 426 -4.96 -22.19 13.44
C ILE A 426 -4.27 -23.30 12.61
N PRO A 427 -3.70 -24.33 13.26
CA PRO A 427 -3.00 -25.42 12.57
C PRO A 427 -3.87 -26.07 11.49
N SER A 428 -3.25 -26.46 10.36
CA SER A 428 -3.92 -27.18 9.28
C SER A 428 -4.61 -28.44 9.81
N LEU A 429 -5.83 -28.70 9.34
CA LEU A 429 -6.57 -29.94 9.54
C LEU A 429 -5.70 -31.16 9.18
#